data_AF-A0A1M6M611-F1
#
_entry.id   AF-A0A1M6M611-F1
#
_cell.length_a   1.000
_cell.length_b   1.000
_cell.length_c   1.000
_cell.angle_alpha   90.00
_cell.angle_beta   90.00
_cell.angle_gamma   90.00
#
_symmetry.space_group_name_H-M   'P 1'
#
loop_
_entity.id
_entity.type
_entity.pdbx_description
1 polymer ?
#
loop_
_entity_poly.entity_id
_entity_poly.type
_entity_poly.pdbx_seq_one_letter_code
_entity_poly.pdbx_strand_id
1 'polypeptide(L)'
;MATNAYWEHRGFPWEHDPGPPKNTSWARLFSQTPNYRALAETYMGKEKFRWHFGPMHYRGRLKSKQVKVLVIGQEGAMDESLAHRAFVGSSGGRMQHIVNYLGIDYSYLFLNTFLYPIFGQYSERKIKVLAQNPASPIAKQRTELLDYARKKNDLRLIIAVGTAAKETVQTWIEGLGGQCPDGIADLSTADSHLIGPKAKVVGIIHPGALHQADMRDSVLEDYKRVMAQLEEWVDQDPDWLPCDPGMERDFSIPFEILKKPIPFRDLPAGVSWRLGNGTSAGQRQDEQRSIQLSADIPRGERHDTFYRGLATGSSDGYRDGEGDVPYEPPVNDYGAYDMGPPDAFLKLIMGGYTGLQWPDFVSLGVGAHPSFGGMPLFRGRPDKTTFLVVADPQSVDDLFCMRALCGNSGQHFQGFLEAAGITSRYCILRSLPIDDTGMSVSEQMKVVRHPDVQKMYRAILKKVLDYKDASVVLLMGPLAEAHWDLAGIATALPVVRLKNHSQRNGLQSWQQALAELATLDYPKETQASFQYDGHRIQIPRYDLPYGFLRWQGTSGDRAKRAKREDGEWSPYYYKWYAPDWVFKNKPRPLSSEEIEFLNQLEQ
;
A
#
# COMPACT_ATOMS: atom_id res chain seq x y z
N MET A 1 15.87 0.23 22.54
CA MET A 1 15.84 1.04 21.30
C MET A 1 15.10 2.32 21.65
N ALA A 2 15.62 3.50 21.28
CA ALA A 2 14.85 4.72 21.41
C ALA A 2 13.58 4.56 20.54
N THR A 3 12.41 4.57 21.16
CA THR A 3 11.14 4.47 20.46
C THR A 3 10.94 5.75 19.66
N ASN A 4 10.92 5.62 18.34
CA ASN A 4 10.44 6.71 17.49
C ASN A 4 8.93 6.87 17.76
N ALA A 5 8.49 8.07 18.12
CA ALA A 5 7.09 8.37 18.47
C ALA A 5 6.10 7.92 17.36
N TYR A 6 6.55 7.85 16.10
CA TYR A 6 5.73 7.42 14.97
C TYR A 6 5.53 5.89 14.85
N TRP A 7 6.23 5.10 15.66
CA TRP A 7 6.07 3.63 15.73
C TRP A 7 5.33 3.17 16.99
N GLU A 8 5.05 4.09 17.91
CA GLU A 8 4.41 3.77 19.18
C GLU A 8 3.07 3.06 18.94
N HIS A 9 2.88 1.91 19.61
CA HIS A 9 1.70 1.04 19.48
C HIS A 9 1.43 0.45 18.08
N ARG A 10 2.40 0.48 17.15
CA ARG A 10 2.25 -0.09 15.79
C ARG A 10 3.05 -1.37 15.55
N GLY A 11 3.81 -1.83 16.54
CA GLY A 11 4.88 -2.80 16.33
C GLY A 11 6.06 -2.15 15.62
N PHE A 12 6.92 -2.97 15.03
CA PHE A 12 8.12 -2.46 14.35
C PHE A 12 7.90 -2.27 12.84
N PRO A 13 8.55 -1.28 12.18
CA PRO A 13 8.41 -1.05 10.73
C PRO A 13 8.94 -2.19 9.83
N TRP A 14 9.65 -3.15 10.41
CA TRP A 14 10.08 -4.38 9.73
C TRP A 14 9.09 -5.54 9.93
N GLU A 15 8.03 -5.35 10.71
CA GLU A 15 6.83 -6.17 10.59
C GLU A 15 6.01 -5.58 9.44
N HIS A 16 5.75 -6.35 8.39
CA HIS A 16 5.00 -5.86 7.23
C HIS A 16 4.03 -6.90 6.71
N ASP A 17 3.08 -6.43 5.90
CA ASP A 17 2.24 -7.30 5.09
C ASP A 17 2.94 -7.61 3.74
N PRO A 18 3.32 -8.87 3.47
CA PRO A 18 3.94 -9.27 2.21
C PRO A 18 2.94 -9.33 1.04
N GLY A 19 1.65 -9.05 1.27
CA GLY A 19 0.62 -9.31 0.29
C GLY A 19 -0.04 -10.68 0.49
N PRO A 20 -0.92 -11.09 -0.43
CA PRO A 20 -1.49 -12.42 -0.43
C PRO A 20 -0.40 -13.51 -0.39
N PRO A 21 -0.61 -14.63 0.31
CA PRO A 21 0.32 -15.76 0.19
C PRO A 21 0.24 -16.37 -1.22
N LYS A 22 1.38 -16.58 -1.89
CA LYS A 22 1.45 -17.10 -3.27
C LYS A 22 0.80 -18.49 -3.45
N ASN A 23 0.69 -19.27 -2.37
CA ASN A 23 0.08 -20.60 -2.35
C ASN A 23 -1.43 -20.59 -1.99
N THR A 24 -2.07 -19.42 -2.03
CA THR A 24 -3.51 -19.27 -1.77
C THR A 24 -4.21 -18.64 -2.99
N SER A 25 -5.54 -18.68 -3.00
CA SER A 25 -6.35 -18.16 -4.10
C SER A 25 -6.59 -16.65 -4.01
N TRP A 26 -6.17 -16.00 -2.92
CA TRP A 26 -6.45 -14.58 -2.67
C TRP A 26 -6.04 -13.67 -3.81
N ALA A 27 -4.79 -13.75 -4.27
CA ALA A 27 -4.30 -12.89 -5.35
C ALA A 27 -5.12 -13.05 -6.64
N ARG A 28 -5.51 -14.28 -6.97
CA ARG A 28 -6.38 -14.60 -8.12
C ARG A 28 -7.80 -14.06 -7.94
N LEU A 29 -8.42 -14.27 -6.78
CA LEU A 29 -9.79 -13.78 -6.52
C LEU A 29 -9.84 -12.24 -6.56
N PHE A 30 -8.80 -11.58 -6.05
CA PHE A 30 -8.67 -10.13 -6.12
C PHE A 30 -8.43 -9.63 -7.56
N SER A 31 -7.69 -10.37 -8.39
CA SER A 31 -7.47 -9.97 -9.80
C SER A 31 -8.72 -10.11 -10.67
N GLN A 32 -9.74 -10.84 -10.21
CA GLN A 32 -11.03 -10.98 -10.88
C GLN A 32 -11.97 -9.79 -10.60
N THR A 33 -11.44 -8.57 -10.54
CA THR A 33 -12.21 -7.36 -10.27
C THR A 33 -13.20 -7.09 -11.42
N PRO A 34 -14.52 -7.02 -11.14
CA PRO A 34 -15.51 -6.66 -12.14
C PRO A 34 -15.26 -5.29 -12.74
N ASN A 35 -15.86 -5.01 -13.88
CA ASN A 35 -15.78 -3.71 -14.55
C ASN A 35 -16.71 -2.69 -13.87
N TYR A 36 -16.37 -2.30 -12.65
CA TYR A 36 -17.12 -1.31 -11.85
C TYR A 36 -17.44 -0.06 -12.66
N ARG A 37 -16.50 0.37 -13.51
CA ARG A 37 -16.63 1.58 -14.32
C ARG A 37 -17.71 1.44 -15.39
N ALA A 38 -17.62 0.43 -16.25
CA ALA A 38 -18.61 0.24 -17.30
C ALA A 38 -19.99 -0.10 -16.72
N LEU A 39 -20.05 -0.92 -15.66
CA LEU A 39 -21.31 -1.23 -14.96
C LEU A 39 -22.01 0.06 -14.48
N ALA A 40 -21.26 0.97 -13.84
CA ALA A 40 -21.79 2.25 -13.42
C ALA A 40 -22.20 3.13 -14.61
N GLU A 41 -21.33 3.28 -15.61
CA GLU A 41 -21.61 4.13 -16.78
C GLU A 41 -22.86 3.65 -17.52
N THR A 42 -23.01 2.35 -17.77
CA THR A 42 -24.16 1.79 -18.48
C THR A 42 -25.44 1.80 -17.64
N TYR A 43 -25.39 1.39 -16.36
CA TYR A 43 -26.61 1.28 -15.55
C TYR A 43 -27.08 2.63 -14.98
N MET A 44 -26.14 3.52 -14.67
CA MET A 44 -26.38 4.78 -13.96
C MET A 44 -26.22 6.01 -14.84
N GLY A 45 -25.75 5.85 -16.08
CA GLY A 45 -25.50 6.93 -17.03
C GLY A 45 -24.26 7.77 -16.73
N LYS A 46 -23.44 7.39 -15.74
CA LYS A 46 -22.19 8.07 -15.37
C LYS A 46 -21.32 7.19 -14.49
N GLU A 47 -20.01 7.46 -14.49
CA GLU A 47 -19.10 6.83 -13.54
C GLU A 47 -19.45 7.18 -12.08
N LYS A 48 -19.29 6.18 -11.20
CA LYS A 48 -19.61 6.30 -9.78
C LYS A 48 -18.53 5.83 -8.83
N PHE A 49 -17.41 5.35 -9.35
CA PHE A 49 -16.32 4.81 -8.55
C PHE A 49 -15.02 5.59 -8.79
N ARG A 50 -14.24 5.82 -7.74
CA ARG A 50 -12.97 6.56 -7.78
C ARG A 50 -11.80 5.61 -8.05
N TRP A 51 -11.76 5.06 -9.26
CA TRP A 51 -10.85 3.99 -9.69
C TRP A 51 -9.40 4.43 -9.94
N HIS A 52 -9.13 5.72 -10.09
CA HIS A 52 -7.81 6.25 -10.50
C HIS A 52 -6.62 5.73 -9.68
N PHE A 53 -6.85 5.44 -8.39
CA PHE A 53 -5.87 4.93 -7.45
C PHE A 53 -6.12 3.47 -7.04
N GLY A 54 -6.86 2.74 -7.88
CA GLY A 54 -7.03 1.31 -7.81
C GLY A 54 -7.94 0.80 -6.69
N PRO A 55 -8.15 -0.53 -6.69
CA PRO A 55 -9.00 -1.22 -5.73
C PRO A 55 -8.30 -1.47 -4.39
N MET A 56 -9.05 -1.40 -3.29
CA MET A 56 -8.56 -1.67 -1.93
C MET A 56 -9.18 -2.96 -1.39
N HIS A 57 -8.47 -4.06 -1.63
CA HIS A 57 -8.99 -5.42 -1.42
C HIS A 57 -9.15 -5.82 0.05
N TYR A 58 -8.12 -5.60 0.88
CA TYR A 58 -8.11 -6.13 2.24
C TYR A 58 -7.17 -5.36 3.18
N ARG A 59 -7.26 -5.66 4.49
CA ARG A 59 -6.22 -5.41 5.50
C ARG A 59 -6.25 -6.53 6.55
N GLY A 60 -5.10 -6.97 7.04
CA GLY A 60 -5.00 -8.04 8.04
C GLY A 60 -4.56 -9.38 7.44
N ARG A 61 -5.02 -10.49 8.02
CA ARG A 61 -4.44 -11.82 7.76
C ARG A 61 -5.12 -12.55 6.61
N LEU A 62 -4.30 -13.15 5.75
CA LEU A 62 -4.76 -13.92 4.58
C LEU A 62 -4.35 -15.41 4.61
N LYS A 63 -3.57 -15.86 5.60
CA LYS A 63 -3.27 -17.30 5.72
C LYS A 63 -4.41 -18.02 6.43
N SER A 64 -4.51 -19.33 6.19
CA SER A 64 -5.51 -20.18 6.82
C SER A 64 -5.36 -20.20 8.35
N LYS A 65 -6.49 -20.29 9.05
CA LYS A 65 -6.57 -20.38 10.52
C LYS A 65 -5.90 -19.21 11.26
N GLN A 66 -5.83 -18.04 10.65
CA GLN A 66 -5.29 -16.83 11.29
C GLN A 66 -6.38 -15.82 11.66
N VAL A 67 -7.58 -15.92 11.10
CA VAL A 67 -8.66 -14.94 11.29
C VAL A 67 -9.71 -15.50 12.25
N LYS A 68 -10.03 -14.74 13.29
CA LYS A 68 -11.17 -14.93 14.21
C LYS A 68 -12.24 -13.87 13.98
N VAL A 69 -11.82 -12.63 13.69
CA VAL A 69 -12.72 -11.48 13.48
C VAL A 69 -12.68 -11.04 12.03
N LEU A 70 -13.84 -11.02 11.36
CA LEU A 70 -14.01 -10.46 10.03
C LEU A 70 -14.70 -9.10 10.15
N VAL A 71 -14.05 -8.03 9.69
CA VAL A 71 -14.65 -6.70 9.61
C VAL A 71 -14.99 -6.38 8.17
N ILE A 72 -16.23 -5.96 7.91
CA ILE A 72 -16.70 -5.59 6.58
C ILE A 72 -17.06 -4.11 6.60
N GLY A 73 -16.41 -3.32 5.75
CA GLY A 73 -16.69 -1.90 5.56
C GLY A 73 -17.47 -1.60 4.29
N GLN A 74 -17.75 -0.33 4.06
CA GLN A 74 -18.43 0.14 2.86
C GLN A 74 -17.45 0.22 1.67
N GLU A 75 -16.47 1.10 1.79
CA GLU A 75 -15.38 1.35 0.84
C GLU A 75 -14.19 1.98 1.59
N GLY A 76 -13.03 2.04 0.94
CA GLY A 76 -11.93 2.87 1.42
C GLY A 76 -12.00 4.32 0.93
N ALA A 77 -11.05 5.14 1.36
CA ALA A 77 -10.90 6.55 0.98
C ALA A 77 -9.47 6.82 0.49
N MET A 78 -8.95 8.03 0.72
CA MET A 78 -7.67 8.49 0.19
C MET A 78 -6.47 7.74 0.79
N ASP A 79 -6.49 7.49 2.10
CA ASP A 79 -5.39 6.80 2.79
C ASP A 79 -5.31 5.34 2.38
N GLU A 80 -6.46 4.69 2.21
CA GLU A 80 -6.56 3.32 1.68
C GLU A 80 -6.05 3.24 0.23
N SER A 81 -6.34 4.26 -0.60
CA SER A 81 -5.81 4.38 -1.96
C SER A 81 -4.28 4.55 -2.01
N LEU A 82 -3.67 5.18 -1.00
CA LEU A 82 -2.22 5.34 -0.94
C LEU A 82 -1.52 4.12 -0.33
N ALA A 83 -2.15 3.47 0.65
CA ALA A 83 -1.60 2.29 1.32
C ALA A 83 -1.90 0.97 0.57
N HIS A 84 -2.85 0.99 -0.36
CA HIS A 84 -3.39 -0.19 -1.05
C HIS A 84 -3.93 -1.26 -0.09
N ARG A 85 -4.50 -0.82 1.03
CA ARG A 85 -5.10 -1.64 2.07
C ARG A 85 -6.40 -1.01 2.56
N ALA A 86 -7.38 -1.83 2.93
CA ALA A 86 -8.65 -1.34 3.47
C ALA A 86 -8.47 -0.75 4.88
N PHE A 87 -9.35 0.14 5.33
CA PHE A 87 -9.37 0.66 6.71
C PHE A 87 -8.02 1.18 7.22
N VAL A 88 -7.39 2.10 6.51
CA VAL A 88 -6.11 2.70 6.92
C VAL A 88 -6.32 4.07 7.56
N GLY A 89 -7.37 4.80 7.18
CA GLY A 89 -7.66 6.12 7.71
C GLY A 89 -8.35 6.14 9.07
N SER A 90 -9.03 7.25 9.35
CA SER A 90 -9.72 7.55 10.62
C SER A 90 -10.76 6.49 11.05
N SER A 91 -11.49 5.88 10.12
CA SER A 91 -12.41 4.76 10.42
C SER A 91 -11.63 3.51 10.82
N GLY A 92 -10.55 3.21 10.11
CA GLY A 92 -9.65 2.10 10.39
C GLY A 92 -9.05 2.16 11.79
N GLY A 93 -8.63 3.34 12.24
CA GLY A 93 -8.10 3.50 13.60
C GLY A 93 -9.14 3.27 14.70
N ARG A 94 -10.42 3.61 14.46
CA ARG A 94 -11.50 3.31 15.42
C ARG A 94 -11.85 1.83 15.45
N MET A 95 -11.89 1.19 14.28
CA MET A 95 -12.08 -0.26 14.23
C MET A 95 -10.91 -1.03 14.83
N GLN A 96 -9.68 -0.52 14.67
CA GLN A 96 -8.52 -1.07 15.36
C GLN A 96 -8.68 -0.98 16.88
N HIS A 97 -9.21 0.13 17.38
CA HIS A 97 -9.50 0.26 18.80
C HIS A 97 -10.53 -0.76 19.28
N ILE A 98 -11.63 -0.97 18.53
CA ILE A 98 -12.64 -1.98 18.86
C ILE A 98 -12.03 -3.37 18.95
N VAL A 99 -11.29 -3.81 17.92
CA VAL A 99 -10.72 -5.18 17.95
C VAL A 99 -9.70 -5.33 19.09
N ASN A 100 -8.89 -4.31 19.36
CA ASN A 100 -7.96 -4.33 20.50
C ASN A 100 -8.70 -4.41 21.85
N TYR A 101 -9.82 -3.69 22.01
CA TYR A 101 -10.65 -3.73 23.22
C TYR A 101 -11.24 -5.13 23.46
N LEU A 102 -11.53 -5.87 22.37
CA LEU A 102 -11.96 -7.27 22.42
C LEU A 102 -10.81 -8.27 22.63
N GLY A 103 -9.58 -7.79 22.86
CA GLY A 103 -8.39 -8.61 23.04
C GLY A 103 -7.84 -9.20 21.74
N ILE A 104 -8.10 -8.59 20.59
CA ILE A 104 -7.65 -9.05 19.26
C ILE A 104 -6.73 -7.99 18.65
N ASP A 105 -5.46 -8.32 18.43
CA ASP A 105 -4.44 -7.43 17.82
C ASP A 105 -3.83 -7.98 16.52
N TYR A 106 -4.14 -9.23 16.17
CA TYR A 106 -3.57 -9.92 15.02
C TYR A 106 -4.61 -10.72 14.24
N SER A 107 -5.52 -11.43 14.91
CA SER A 107 -6.41 -12.41 14.30
C SER A 107 -7.67 -11.81 13.66
N TYR A 108 -7.47 -10.84 12.77
CA TYR A 108 -8.54 -10.20 12.02
C TYR A 108 -8.27 -10.11 10.51
N LEU A 109 -9.35 -9.94 9.76
CA LEU A 109 -9.35 -9.59 8.34
C LEU A 109 -10.39 -8.50 8.11
N PHE A 110 -10.02 -7.49 7.35
CA PHE A 110 -10.87 -6.37 6.94
C PHE A 110 -11.10 -6.47 5.43
N LEU A 111 -12.36 -6.46 5.02
CA LEU A 111 -12.82 -6.42 3.62
C LEU A 111 -13.82 -5.28 3.45
N ASN A 112 -14.20 -4.95 2.21
CA ASN A 112 -15.19 -3.91 1.92
C ASN A 112 -16.33 -4.44 1.04
N THR A 113 -17.48 -3.78 1.10
CA THR A 113 -18.60 -3.97 0.17
C THR A 113 -18.21 -3.59 -1.26
N PHE A 114 -17.45 -2.51 -1.42
CA PHE A 114 -16.88 -2.07 -2.69
C PHE A 114 -15.36 -1.98 -2.62
N LEU A 115 -14.71 -2.35 -3.73
CA LEU A 115 -13.26 -2.22 -3.88
C LEU A 115 -12.83 -0.77 -4.13
N TYR A 116 -13.72 0.07 -4.65
CA TYR A 116 -13.44 1.46 -5.00
C TYR A 116 -14.25 2.45 -4.15
N PRO A 117 -13.72 3.64 -3.86
CA PRO A 117 -14.50 4.69 -3.22
C PRO A 117 -15.65 5.14 -4.12
N ILE A 118 -16.81 5.46 -3.56
CA ILE A 118 -17.96 5.94 -4.34
C ILE A 118 -17.95 7.47 -4.55
N PHE A 119 -18.54 7.92 -5.66
CA PHE A 119 -18.94 9.31 -5.90
C PHE A 119 -20.40 9.50 -5.46
N GLY A 120 -20.59 10.18 -4.34
CA GLY A 120 -21.92 10.41 -3.75
C GLY A 120 -22.16 9.51 -2.55
N GLN A 121 -23.38 9.01 -2.40
CA GLN A 121 -23.82 8.24 -1.24
C GLN A 121 -24.32 6.86 -1.65
N TYR A 122 -24.16 5.89 -0.75
CA TYR A 122 -24.67 4.53 -0.92
C TYR A 122 -26.21 4.45 -0.97
N SER A 123 -26.90 5.48 -0.46
CA SER A 123 -28.37 5.55 -0.43
C SER A 123 -29.02 5.57 -1.82
N GLU A 124 -28.27 5.84 -2.90
CA GLU A 124 -28.77 5.79 -4.27
C GLU A 124 -29.21 4.36 -4.66
N ARG A 125 -30.50 4.18 -5.03
CA ARG A 125 -31.09 2.86 -5.35
C ARG A 125 -30.26 2.04 -6.34
N LYS A 126 -29.79 2.65 -7.43
CA LYS A 126 -29.00 1.95 -8.45
C LYS A 126 -27.64 1.45 -7.93
N ILE A 127 -26.99 2.18 -7.02
CA ILE A 127 -25.76 1.70 -6.35
C ILE A 127 -26.06 0.48 -5.49
N LYS A 128 -27.16 0.49 -4.74
CA LYS A 128 -27.57 -0.66 -3.92
C LYS A 128 -27.80 -1.92 -4.77
N VAL A 129 -28.42 -1.78 -5.94
CA VAL A 129 -28.62 -2.89 -6.88
C VAL A 129 -27.29 -3.49 -7.33
N LEU A 130 -26.33 -2.65 -7.74
CA LEU A 130 -24.98 -3.12 -8.08
C LEU A 130 -24.27 -3.78 -6.87
N ALA A 131 -24.52 -3.29 -5.66
CA ALA A 131 -23.86 -3.81 -4.46
C ALA A 131 -24.45 -5.13 -3.98
N GLN A 132 -25.78 -5.26 -3.94
CA GLN A 132 -26.45 -6.29 -3.14
C GLN A 132 -27.24 -7.29 -3.98
N ASN A 133 -27.52 -7.03 -5.26
CA ASN A 133 -28.18 -8.03 -6.10
C ASN A 133 -27.23 -9.23 -6.27
N PRO A 134 -27.61 -10.46 -5.87
CA PRO A 134 -26.75 -11.64 -5.99
C PRO A 134 -26.30 -11.97 -7.42
N ALA A 135 -27.05 -11.52 -8.44
CA ALA A 135 -26.66 -11.66 -9.84
C ALA A 135 -25.61 -10.63 -10.28
N SER A 136 -25.38 -9.56 -9.50
CA SER A 136 -24.39 -8.55 -9.82
C SER A 136 -22.97 -9.13 -9.76
N PRO A 137 -22.13 -8.91 -10.78
CA PRO A 137 -20.72 -9.31 -10.74
C PRO A 137 -19.96 -8.77 -9.52
N ILE A 138 -20.33 -7.57 -9.03
CA ILE A 138 -19.75 -6.96 -7.82
C ILE A 138 -20.12 -7.78 -6.56
N ALA A 139 -21.40 -8.12 -6.42
CA ALA A 139 -21.87 -8.93 -5.31
C ALA A 139 -21.29 -10.36 -5.36
N LYS A 140 -21.24 -10.98 -6.54
CA LYS A 140 -20.67 -12.32 -6.74
C LYS A 140 -19.21 -12.38 -6.31
N GLN A 141 -18.36 -11.49 -6.85
CA GLN A 141 -16.94 -11.45 -6.47
C GLN A 141 -16.77 -11.26 -4.96
N ARG A 142 -17.53 -10.33 -4.35
CA ARG A 142 -17.47 -10.12 -2.91
C ARG A 142 -17.88 -11.37 -2.12
N THR A 143 -18.96 -12.03 -2.50
CA THR A 143 -19.42 -13.27 -1.85
C THR A 143 -18.37 -14.37 -1.97
N GLU A 144 -17.68 -14.50 -3.11
CA GLU A 144 -16.58 -15.45 -3.28
C GLU A 144 -15.42 -15.17 -2.31
N LEU A 145 -15.07 -13.89 -2.09
CA LEU A 145 -14.06 -13.49 -1.12
C LEU A 145 -14.47 -13.82 0.32
N LEU A 146 -15.73 -13.54 0.68
CA LEU A 146 -16.28 -13.85 2.01
C LEU A 146 -16.31 -15.36 2.26
N ASP A 147 -16.75 -16.14 1.27
CA ASP A 147 -16.75 -17.59 1.33
C ASP A 147 -15.34 -18.17 1.41
N TYR A 148 -14.37 -17.56 0.73
CA TYR A 148 -12.98 -17.99 0.83
C TYR A 148 -12.42 -17.71 2.23
N ALA A 149 -12.71 -16.54 2.81
CA ALA A 149 -12.36 -16.22 4.21
C ALA A 149 -12.94 -17.27 5.17
N ARG A 150 -14.25 -17.55 5.02
CA ARG A 150 -15.00 -18.53 5.81
C ARG A 150 -14.42 -19.94 5.71
N LYS A 151 -14.17 -20.43 4.51
CA LYS A 151 -13.65 -21.80 4.27
C LYS A 151 -12.23 -22.01 4.80
N LYS A 152 -11.45 -20.93 4.99
CA LYS A 152 -10.04 -21.01 5.41
C LYS A 152 -9.82 -20.72 6.89
N ASN A 153 -10.83 -20.25 7.60
CA ASN A 153 -10.68 -19.75 8.96
C ASN A 153 -11.82 -20.20 9.87
N ASP A 154 -11.59 -20.04 11.17
CA ASP A 154 -12.59 -20.25 12.21
C ASP A 154 -13.15 -18.89 12.62
N LEU A 155 -14.05 -18.35 11.79
CA LEU A 155 -14.65 -17.04 12.02
C LEU A 155 -15.58 -17.10 13.24
N ARG A 156 -15.30 -16.27 14.23
CA ARG A 156 -16.06 -16.17 15.49
C ARG A 156 -16.93 -14.93 15.55
N LEU A 157 -16.41 -13.80 15.05
CA LEU A 157 -17.13 -12.53 15.05
C LEU A 157 -17.07 -11.87 13.67
N ILE A 158 -18.23 -11.40 13.21
CA ILE A 158 -18.34 -10.57 12.01
C ILE A 158 -18.86 -9.19 12.44
N ILE A 159 -18.15 -8.13 12.06
CA ILE A 159 -18.53 -6.75 12.34
C ILE A 159 -18.82 -6.04 11.02
N ALA A 160 -20.09 -5.71 10.78
CA ALA A 160 -20.54 -4.95 9.62
C ALA A 160 -20.58 -3.45 9.94
N VAL A 161 -19.76 -2.65 9.26
CA VAL A 161 -19.56 -1.22 9.55
C VAL A 161 -20.29 -0.35 8.53
N GLY A 162 -21.43 0.19 8.92
CA GLY A 162 -22.29 1.03 8.07
C GLY A 162 -23.28 0.25 7.23
N THR A 163 -24.21 0.97 6.58
CA THR A 163 -25.37 0.38 5.91
C THR A 163 -25.01 -0.62 4.81
N ALA A 164 -24.07 -0.29 3.91
CA ALA A 164 -23.75 -1.24 2.82
C ALA A 164 -23.10 -2.52 3.33
N ALA A 165 -22.27 -2.42 4.37
CA ALA A 165 -21.67 -3.59 5.01
C ALA A 165 -22.74 -4.45 5.70
N LYS A 166 -23.72 -3.83 6.37
CA LYS A 166 -24.83 -4.55 7.01
C LYS A 166 -25.68 -5.28 5.96
N GLU A 167 -26.04 -4.61 4.87
CA GLU A 167 -26.76 -5.22 3.75
C GLU A 167 -25.92 -6.33 3.06
N THR A 168 -24.60 -6.16 2.99
CA THR A 168 -23.68 -7.21 2.49
C THR A 168 -23.68 -8.45 3.38
N VAL A 169 -23.67 -8.31 4.70
CA VAL A 169 -23.73 -9.47 5.60
C VAL A 169 -25.10 -10.14 5.54
N GLN A 170 -26.18 -9.35 5.50
CA GLN A 170 -27.53 -9.88 5.33
C GLN A 170 -27.63 -10.74 4.05
N THR A 171 -27.26 -10.17 2.90
CA THR A 171 -27.32 -10.89 1.62
C THR A 171 -26.38 -12.09 1.55
N TRP A 172 -25.25 -12.07 2.24
CA TRP A 172 -24.37 -13.23 2.36
C TRP A 172 -25.01 -14.37 3.15
N ILE A 173 -25.65 -14.08 4.29
CA ILE A 173 -26.36 -15.08 5.11
C ILE A 173 -27.54 -15.66 4.35
N GLU A 174 -28.34 -14.82 3.69
CA GLU A 174 -29.45 -15.26 2.82
C GLU A 174 -28.95 -16.15 1.67
N GLY A 175 -27.80 -15.80 1.07
CA GLY A 175 -27.13 -16.62 0.05
C GLY A 175 -26.63 -17.98 0.56
N LEU A 176 -26.41 -18.11 1.87
CA LEU A 176 -26.11 -19.39 2.54
C LEU A 176 -27.37 -20.17 2.95
N GLY A 177 -28.57 -19.63 2.64
CA GLY A 177 -29.86 -20.23 2.96
C GLY A 177 -30.44 -19.83 4.32
N GLY A 178 -29.85 -18.82 4.98
CA GLY A 178 -30.31 -18.33 6.28
C GLY A 178 -31.26 -17.15 6.20
N GLN A 179 -31.62 -16.62 7.37
CA GLN A 179 -32.47 -15.46 7.54
C GLN A 179 -31.79 -14.41 8.44
N CYS A 180 -32.19 -13.15 8.24
CA CYS A 180 -31.89 -12.04 9.14
C CYS A 180 -33.24 -11.46 9.61
N PRO A 181 -33.86 -11.99 10.68
CA PRO A 181 -35.23 -11.65 11.07
C PRO A 181 -35.47 -10.15 11.25
N ASP A 182 -34.50 -9.45 11.85
CA ASP A 182 -34.56 -8.00 12.08
C ASP A 182 -33.82 -7.19 10.99
N GLY A 183 -33.43 -7.85 9.90
CA GLY A 183 -32.67 -7.26 8.79
C GLY A 183 -31.40 -6.54 9.25
N ILE A 184 -31.09 -5.41 8.63
CA ILE A 184 -29.90 -4.61 8.99
C ILE A 184 -30.05 -3.78 10.28
N ALA A 185 -31.24 -3.73 10.89
CA ALA A 185 -31.46 -2.98 12.13
C ALA A 185 -30.73 -3.68 13.28
N ASP A 186 -30.80 -5.01 13.34
CA ASP A 186 -30.03 -5.83 14.25
C ASP A 186 -29.58 -7.14 13.59
N LEU A 187 -28.29 -7.23 13.26
CA LEU A 187 -27.70 -8.44 12.69
C LEU A 187 -27.38 -9.52 13.74
N SER A 188 -27.53 -9.22 15.03
CA SER A 188 -27.25 -10.17 16.11
C SER A 188 -28.21 -11.37 16.11
N THR A 189 -29.39 -11.20 15.52
CA THR A 189 -30.45 -12.22 15.42
C THR A 189 -30.38 -13.05 14.14
N ALA A 190 -29.40 -12.79 13.26
CA ALA A 190 -29.24 -13.52 12.02
C ALA A 190 -28.75 -14.96 12.23
N ASP A 191 -28.99 -15.83 11.23
CA ASP A 191 -28.52 -17.22 11.15
C ASP A 191 -27.00 -17.34 10.92
N SER A 192 -26.23 -16.66 11.77
CA SER A 192 -24.78 -16.56 11.75
C SER A 192 -24.07 -17.91 11.88
N HIS A 193 -24.73 -18.93 12.43
CA HIS A 193 -24.23 -20.30 12.50
C HIS A 193 -23.91 -20.91 11.12
N LEU A 194 -24.50 -20.39 10.03
CA LEU A 194 -24.19 -20.78 8.65
C LEU A 194 -22.82 -20.26 8.18
N ILE A 195 -22.34 -19.16 8.76
CA ILE A 195 -20.97 -18.67 8.53
C ILE A 195 -19.99 -19.62 9.22
N GLY A 196 -20.25 -19.98 10.46
CA GLY A 196 -19.48 -20.95 11.21
C GLY A 196 -20.20 -21.35 12.49
N PRO A 197 -19.93 -22.54 13.06
CA PRO A 197 -20.69 -23.07 14.20
C PRO A 197 -20.64 -22.17 15.44
N LYS A 198 -19.62 -21.33 15.55
CA LYS A 198 -19.44 -20.34 16.62
C LYS A 198 -19.43 -18.91 16.09
N ALA A 199 -19.87 -18.65 14.86
CA ALA A 199 -19.90 -17.28 14.35
C ALA A 199 -21.07 -16.51 14.99
N LYS A 200 -20.82 -15.27 15.40
CA LYS A 200 -21.86 -14.27 15.71
C LYS A 200 -21.60 -13.01 14.90
N VAL A 201 -22.65 -12.22 14.67
CA VAL A 201 -22.61 -11.05 13.77
C VAL A 201 -23.14 -9.83 14.51
N VAL A 202 -22.47 -8.69 14.36
CA VAL A 202 -23.00 -7.39 14.79
C VAL A 202 -22.91 -6.38 13.66
N GLY A 203 -23.86 -5.46 13.62
CA GLY A 203 -23.83 -4.30 12.74
C GLY A 203 -23.66 -3.03 13.55
N ILE A 204 -22.74 -2.17 13.15
CA ILE A 204 -22.52 -0.85 13.76
C ILE A 204 -22.73 0.29 12.76
N ILE A 205 -23.09 1.47 13.25
CA ILE A 205 -23.11 2.71 12.45
C ILE A 205 -21.66 3.05 12.05
N HIS A 206 -21.50 3.55 10.82
CA HIS A 206 -20.17 3.89 10.32
C HIS A 206 -19.54 5.02 11.17
N PRO A 207 -18.33 4.85 11.71
CA PRO A 207 -17.74 5.79 12.67
C PRO A 207 -17.43 7.17 12.08
N GLY A 208 -17.36 7.30 10.75
CA GLY A 208 -17.25 8.58 10.08
C GLY A 208 -18.42 9.53 10.36
N ALA A 209 -19.58 9.01 10.77
CA ALA A 209 -20.75 9.80 11.12
C ALA A 209 -20.58 10.60 12.43
N LEU A 210 -19.56 10.32 13.26
CA LEU A 210 -19.26 11.10 14.47
C LEU A 210 -18.96 12.58 14.20
N HIS A 211 -18.60 12.92 12.96
CA HIS A 211 -18.35 14.30 12.55
C HIS A 211 -19.63 15.05 12.15
N GLN A 212 -20.76 14.34 12.07
CA GLN A 212 -22.09 14.90 11.79
C GLN A 212 -22.80 15.13 13.12
N ALA A 213 -23.14 16.39 13.42
CA ALA A 213 -23.64 16.78 14.74
C ALA A 213 -24.93 16.06 15.13
N ASP A 214 -25.80 15.83 14.14
CA ASP A 214 -27.09 15.13 14.24
C ASP A 214 -26.98 13.61 14.42
N MET A 215 -25.85 13.00 14.03
CA MET A 215 -25.63 11.56 14.13
C MET A 215 -24.77 11.14 15.33
N ARG A 216 -24.13 12.09 16.01
CA ARG A 216 -23.15 11.79 17.06
C ARG A 216 -23.71 10.92 18.17
N ASP A 217 -24.87 11.30 18.70
CA ASP A 217 -25.47 10.58 19.83
C ASP A 217 -25.94 9.18 19.42
N SER A 218 -26.56 9.05 18.24
CA SER A 218 -26.94 7.75 17.69
C SER A 218 -25.75 6.82 17.48
N VAL A 219 -24.59 7.34 17.04
CA VAL A 219 -23.37 6.53 16.93
C VAL A 219 -22.89 6.09 18.32
N LEU A 220 -22.90 6.98 19.31
CA LEU A 220 -22.47 6.64 20.67
C LEU A 220 -23.38 5.58 21.30
N GLU A 221 -24.69 5.72 21.15
CA GLU A 221 -25.69 4.75 21.63
C GLU A 221 -25.56 3.40 20.94
N ASP A 222 -25.38 3.38 19.61
CA ASP A 222 -25.22 2.13 18.86
C ASP A 222 -23.94 1.38 19.28
N TYR A 223 -22.83 2.09 19.48
CA TYR A 223 -21.59 1.46 19.94
C TYR A 223 -21.74 0.92 21.36
N LYS A 224 -22.37 1.67 22.27
CA LYS A 224 -22.64 1.19 23.64
C LYS A 224 -23.48 -0.08 23.63
N ARG A 225 -24.58 -0.09 22.87
CA ARG A 225 -25.45 -1.28 22.71
C ARG A 225 -24.66 -2.47 22.19
N VAL A 226 -23.85 -2.28 21.15
CA VAL A 226 -23.07 -3.37 20.54
C VAL A 226 -22.00 -3.88 21.49
N MET A 227 -21.28 -3.01 22.21
CA MET A 227 -20.28 -3.47 23.19
C MET A 227 -20.92 -4.25 24.33
N ALA A 228 -22.08 -3.82 24.83
CA ALA A 228 -22.83 -4.58 25.84
C ALA A 228 -23.25 -5.96 25.32
N GLN A 229 -23.67 -6.06 24.06
CA GLN A 229 -23.99 -7.34 23.43
C GLN A 229 -22.78 -8.27 23.32
N LEU A 230 -21.60 -7.72 22.97
CA LEU A 230 -20.36 -8.48 22.86
C LEU A 230 -19.87 -8.96 24.23
N GLU A 231 -19.99 -8.13 25.27
CA GLU A 231 -19.71 -8.48 26.66
C GLU A 231 -20.59 -9.63 27.11
N GLU A 232 -21.92 -9.52 26.93
CA GLU A 232 -22.86 -10.59 27.26
C GLU A 232 -22.50 -11.93 26.59
N TRP A 233 -22.11 -11.89 25.32
CA TRP A 233 -21.69 -13.10 24.59
C TRP A 233 -20.41 -13.74 25.11
N VAL A 234 -19.48 -12.93 25.63
CA VAL A 234 -18.27 -13.42 26.27
C VAL A 234 -18.58 -13.98 27.65
N ASP A 235 -19.48 -13.35 28.42
CA ASP A 235 -19.91 -13.84 29.72
C ASP A 235 -20.62 -15.20 29.61
N GLN A 236 -21.40 -15.39 28.54
CA GLN A 236 -22.08 -16.66 28.25
C GLN A 236 -21.13 -17.79 27.81
N ASP A 237 -20.12 -17.49 26.99
CA ASP A 237 -19.08 -18.44 26.56
C ASP A 237 -17.71 -17.71 26.46
N PRO A 238 -16.89 -17.75 27.52
CA PRO A 238 -15.58 -17.08 27.52
C PRO A 238 -14.64 -17.56 26.41
N ASP A 239 -14.82 -18.79 25.92
CA ASP A 239 -14.02 -19.44 24.88
C ASP A 239 -14.59 -19.21 23.46
N TRP A 240 -15.71 -18.49 23.34
CA TRP A 240 -16.32 -18.17 22.05
C TRP A 240 -15.39 -17.30 21.18
N LEU A 241 -14.85 -16.23 21.78
CA LEU A 241 -13.90 -15.31 21.15
C LEU A 241 -12.64 -15.19 22.03
N PRO A 242 -11.67 -16.11 21.88
CA PRO A 242 -10.44 -16.09 22.66
C PRO A 242 -9.53 -14.93 22.25
N CYS A 243 -8.92 -14.28 23.23
CA CYS A 243 -7.94 -13.22 23.02
C CYS A 243 -6.74 -13.72 22.18
N ASP A 244 -6.06 -12.81 21.52
CA ASP A 244 -4.78 -13.08 20.88
C ASP A 244 -3.66 -13.20 21.92
N PRO A 245 -2.56 -13.92 21.62
CA PRO A 245 -1.46 -14.08 22.57
C PRO A 245 -0.91 -12.73 23.06
N GLY A 246 -0.88 -12.55 24.38
CA GLY A 246 -0.39 -11.32 25.02
C GLY A 246 -1.40 -10.17 25.05
N MET A 247 -2.63 -10.39 24.57
CA MET A 247 -3.72 -9.44 24.72
C MET A 247 -4.57 -9.78 25.93
N GLU A 248 -5.05 -8.72 26.59
CA GLU A 248 -6.01 -8.81 27.69
C GLU A 248 -7.31 -8.11 27.26
N ARG A 249 -8.42 -8.59 27.80
CA ARG A 249 -9.75 -8.03 27.61
C ARG A 249 -10.35 -7.76 28.98
N ASP A 250 -10.76 -6.52 29.21
CA ASP A 250 -11.33 -6.06 30.46
C ASP A 250 -12.56 -5.18 30.17
N PHE A 251 -13.75 -5.76 30.34
CA PHE A 251 -15.02 -5.05 30.16
C PHE A 251 -15.40 -4.19 31.37
N SER A 252 -14.67 -4.27 32.49
CA SER A 252 -14.90 -3.37 33.63
C SER A 252 -14.52 -1.92 33.30
N ILE A 253 -13.68 -1.72 32.27
CA ILE A 253 -13.34 -0.42 31.71
C ILE A 253 -14.37 -0.06 30.66
N PRO A 254 -15.19 1.01 30.84
CA PRO A 254 -16.18 1.37 29.86
C PRO A 254 -15.57 1.65 28.49
N PHE A 255 -16.21 1.13 27.44
CA PHE A 255 -15.75 1.38 26.08
C PHE A 255 -15.92 2.85 25.67
N GLU A 256 -14.85 3.42 25.11
CA GLU A 256 -14.84 4.74 24.49
C GLU A 256 -14.51 4.63 23.00
N ILE A 257 -15.10 5.48 22.16
CA ILE A 257 -14.76 5.49 20.72
C ILE A 257 -13.43 6.23 20.50
N LEU A 258 -12.32 5.56 20.79
CA LEU A 258 -10.97 6.05 20.55
C LEU A 258 -10.42 5.58 19.20
N LYS A 259 -9.21 6.04 18.88
CA LYS A 259 -8.44 5.63 17.70
C LYS A 259 -7.17 4.95 18.17
N LYS A 260 -6.84 3.81 17.56
CA LYS A 260 -5.53 3.18 17.67
C LYS A 260 -4.85 3.18 16.30
N PRO A 261 -3.52 3.34 16.24
CA PRO A 261 -2.82 3.29 14.97
C PRO A 261 -2.84 1.85 14.43
N ILE A 262 -2.74 1.73 13.12
CA ILE A 262 -2.70 0.47 12.39
C ILE A 262 -1.29 -0.14 12.55
N PRO A 263 -1.19 -1.42 12.95
CA PRO A 263 0.08 -2.13 13.04
C PRO A 263 0.83 -2.15 11.71
N PHE A 264 2.16 -2.03 11.73
CA PHE A 264 2.97 -2.10 10.50
C PHE A 264 2.83 -3.44 9.79
N ARG A 265 2.62 -4.54 10.53
CA ARG A 265 2.33 -5.88 9.98
C ARG A 265 1.11 -5.94 9.04
N ASP A 266 0.25 -4.92 9.05
CA ASP A 266 -0.92 -4.80 8.18
C ASP A 266 -0.67 -3.95 6.93
N LEU A 267 0.50 -3.31 6.83
CA LEU A 267 0.86 -2.40 5.76
C LEU A 267 2.07 -2.93 4.97
N PRO A 268 2.21 -2.59 3.68
CA PRO A 268 3.37 -3.04 2.92
C PRO A 268 4.68 -2.45 3.46
N ALA A 269 5.78 -3.20 3.30
CA ALA A 269 7.11 -2.69 3.62
C ALA A 269 7.39 -1.40 2.83
N GLY A 270 7.94 -0.37 3.49
CA GLY A 270 8.24 0.92 2.85
C GLY A 270 7.08 1.91 2.80
N VAL A 271 5.92 1.58 3.39
CA VAL A 271 4.81 2.54 3.55
C VAL A 271 5.26 3.79 4.32
N SER A 272 4.77 4.96 3.91
CA SER A 272 4.93 6.17 4.72
C SER A 272 4.26 5.98 6.08
N TRP A 273 4.97 6.31 7.17
CA TRP A 273 4.43 6.14 8.53
C TRP A 273 3.23 7.04 8.81
N ARG A 274 2.97 8.02 7.95
CA ARG A 274 1.81 8.88 8.12
C ARG A 274 0.50 8.17 7.79
N LEU A 275 0.55 7.15 6.94
CA LEU A 275 -0.57 6.27 6.65
C LEU A 275 -0.75 5.28 7.81
N GLY A 276 -2.00 5.11 8.25
CA GLY A 276 -2.32 4.16 9.31
C GLY A 276 -1.94 4.65 10.71
N ASN A 277 -1.68 5.94 10.93
CA ASN A 277 -1.35 6.44 12.27
C ASN A 277 -2.61 6.71 13.15
N GLY A 278 -3.78 6.26 12.71
CA GLY A 278 -5.07 6.45 13.39
C GLY A 278 -5.84 7.69 12.93
N THR A 279 -5.25 8.53 12.08
CA THR A 279 -5.92 9.69 11.45
C THR A 279 -5.79 9.64 9.94
N SER A 280 -6.65 10.38 9.25
CA SER A 280 -6.55 10.54 7.80
C SER A 280 -5.50 11.60 7.46
N ALA A 281 -4.59 11.28 6.55
CA ALA A 281 -3.51 12.17 6.10
C ALA A 281 -3.63 12.58 4.62
N GLY A 282 -4.44 11.86 3.84
CA GLY A 282 -4.65 12.08 2.42
C GLY A 282 -5.81 13.02 2.09
N GLN A 283 -5.66 13.79 1.02
CA GLN A 283 -6.72 14.63 0.45
C GLN A 283 -6.71 14.54 -1.07
N ARG A 284 -7.85 14.18 -1.68
CA ARG A 284 -8.00 14.19 -3.14
C ARG A 284 -8.09 15.62 -3.65
N GLN A 285 -7.37 15.90 -4.74
CA GLN A 285 -7.35 17.19 -5.41
C GLN A 285 -7.38 16.98 -6.93
N ASP A 286 -7.32 18.09 -7.69
CA ASP A 286 -7.15 18.08 -9.15
C ASP A 286 -8.18 17.18 -9.86
N GLU A 287 -9.47 17.39 -9.55
CA GLU A 287 -10.57 16.59 -10.11
C GLU A 287 -10.41 15.08 -9.92
N GLN A 288 -9.87 14.66 -8.75
CA GLN A 288 -9.55 13.27 -8.39
C GLN A 288 -8.29 12.70 -9.03
N ARG A 289 -7.61 13.44 -9.90
CA ARG A 289 -6.36 13.00 -10.52
C ARG A 289 -5.22 12.88 -9.52
N SER A 290 -5.29 13.58 -8.38
CA SER A 290 -4.22 13.54 -7.38
C SER A 290 -4.70 13.24 -5.96
N ILE A 291 -3.77 12.74 -5.15
CA ILE A 291 -3.90 12.66 -3.69
C ILE A 291 -2.70 13.38 -3.08
N GLN A 292 -2.97 14.40 -2.27
CA GLN A 292 -2.00 15.06 -1.41
C GLN A 292 -1.89 14.32 -0.08
N LEU A 293 -0.68 13.93 0.31
CA LEU A 293 -0.35 13.40 1.63
C LEU A 293 0.25 14.52 2.49
N SER A 294 -0.27 14.67 3.71
CA SER A 294 0.16 15.70 4.66
C SER A 294 0.90 15.10 5.85
N ALA A 295 1.90 15.81 6.37
CA ALA A 295 2.64 15.45 7.58
C ALA A 295 1.80 15.56 8.86
N ASP A 296 2.42 15.28 10.00
CA ASP A 296 1.88 15.68 11.30
C ASP A 296 2.21 17.13 11.59
N ILE A 297 1.34 18.02 11.11
CA ILE A 297 1.58 19.46 11.10
C ILE A 297 1.08 20.07 12.43
N PRO A 298 1.97 20.71 13.22
CA PRO A 298 1.55 21.45 14.41
C PRO A 298 0.54 22.55 14.09
N ARG A 299 -0.33 22.86 15.06
CA ARG A 299 -1.31 23.94 14.92
C ARG A 299 -0.57 25.27 14.71
N GLY A 300 -0.90 25.99 13.64
CA GLY A 300 -0.30 27.28 13.30
C GLY A 300 0.86 27.22 12.31
N GLU A 301 1.37 26.03 11.98
CA GLU A 301 2.47 25.85 11.00
C GLU A 301 1.99 25.57 9.58
N ARG A 302 0.66 25.62 9.37
CA ARG A 302 0.06 25.51 8.04
C ARG A 302 0.40 26.76 7.25
N HIS A 303 0.87 26.55 6.04
CA HIS A 303 1.23 27.59 5.11
C HIS A 303 0.65 27.24 3.74
N ASP A 304 0.37 28.26 2.95
CA ASP A 304 -0.03 28.07 1.58
C ASP A 304 1.12 27.45 0.78
N THR A 305 0.77 26.50 -0.07
CA THR A 305 1.73 25.75 -0.86
C THR A 305 1.27 25.57 -2.28
N PHE A 306 2.24 25.41 -3.18
CA PHE A 306 1.99 25.10 -4.58
C PHE A 306 2.90 23.97 -5.06
N TYR A 307 2.52 23.36 -6.17
CA TYR A 307 3.27 22.28 -6.80
C TYR A 307 3.80 22.74 -8.15
N ARG A 308 5.08 22.47 -8.44
CA ARG A 308 5.66 22.78 -9.76
C ARG A 308 5.29 21.70 -10.77
N GLY A 309 4.51 22.09 -11.77
CA GLY A 309 4.06 21.22 -12.85
C GLY A 309 2.92 20.29 -12.43
N LEU A 310 2.27 19.69 -13.42
CA LEU A 310 1.08 18.87 -13.24
C LEU A 310 1.36 17.36 -13.23
N ALA A 311 2.62 16.96 -13.44
CA ALA A 311 3.02 15.57 -13.63
C ALA A 311 2.06 14.86 -14.61
N THR A 312 1.93 15.37 -15.84
CA THR A 312 1.01 14.84 -16.86
C THR A 312 1.33 13.39 -17.23
N GLY A 313 2.61 13.11 -17.49
CA GLY A 313 3.12 11.79 -17.86
C GLY A 313 2.68 11.32 -19.25
N SER A 314 3.25 10.20 -19.69
CA SER A 314 2.92 9.55 -20.95
C SER A 314 2.83 8.04 -20.79
N SER A 315 2.31 7.36 -21.79
CA SER A 315 2.23 5.90 -21.85
C SER A 315 3.55 5.24 -22.32
N ASP A 316 4.64 6.00 -22.46
CA ASP A 316 5.90 5.43 -22.95
C ASP A 316 6.42 4.36 -21.99
N GLY A 317 6.80 3.21 -22.54
CA GLY A 317 7.29 2.07 -21.77
C GLY A 317 6.19 1.29 -21.01
N TYR A 318 4.93 1.73 -21.06
CA TYR A 318 3.80 0.98 -20.50
C TYR A 318 3.43 -0.19 -21.41
N ARG A 319 3.17 -1.35 -20.79
CA ARG A 319 2.70 -2.59 -21.42
C ARG A 319 1.73 -3.31 -20.49
N ASP A 320 0.57 -3.69 -21.01
CA ASP A 320 -0.40 -4.57 -20.38
C ASP A 320 -0.44 -5.96 -21.05
N GLY A 321 -0.92 -6.94 -20.28
CA GLY A 321 -1.35 -8.23 -20.83
C GLY A 321 -2.83 -8.18 -21.23
N GLU A 322 -3.30 -9.24 -21.87
CA GLU A 322 -4.72 -9.39 -22.18
C GLU A 322 -5.59 -9.27 -20.92
N GLY A 323 -6.59 -8.38 -20.97
CA GLY A 323 -7.52 -8.13 -19.86
C GLY A 323 -7.02 -7.17 -18.78
N ASP A 324 -5.73 -6.84 -18.76
CA ASP A 324 -5.18 -5.89 -17.79
C ASP A 324 -5.62 -4.45 -18.10
N VAL A 325 -5.74 -3.65 -17.04
CA VAL A 325 -5.93 -2.20 -17.13
C VAL A 325 -4.88 -1.49 -16.26
N PRO A 326 -4.54 -0.23 -16.53
CA PRO A 326 -3.41 0.42 -15.85
C PRO A 326 -3.63 0.64 -14.34
N TYR A 327 -4.88 0.63 -13.90
CA TYR A 327 -5.36 0.98 -12.56
C TYR A 327 -5.85 -0.23 -11.73
N GLU A 328 -5.57 -1.47 -12.15
CA GLU A 328 -5.90 -2.69 -11.40
C GLU A 328 -4.67 -3.61 -11.32
N PRO A 329 -4.63 -4.56 -10.36
CA PRO A 329 -3.68 -5.66 -10.41
C PRO A 329 -3.84 -6.47 -11.70
N PRO A 330 -2.75 -7.10 -12.19
CA PRO A 330 -2.81 -7.92 -13.39
C PRO A 330 -3.75 -9.12 -13.22
N VAL A 331 -4.54 -9.39 -14.25
CA VAL A 331 -5.54 -10.47 -14.30
C VAL A 331 -4.84 -11.82 -14.41
N ASN A 332 -3.87 -11.96 -15.32
CA ASN A 332 -3.23 -13.23 -15.64
C ASN A 332 -1.93 -13.46 -14.85
N ASP A 333 -1.21 -12.39 -14.51
CA ASP A 333 0.02 -12.45 -13.71
C ASP A 333 -0.21 -11.92 -12.30
N TYR A 334 -1.33 -12.31 -11.68
CA TYR A 334 -1.73 -11.89 -10.33
C TYR A 334 -0.70 -12.26 -9.25
N GLY A 335 0.20 -13.20 -9.54
CA GLY A 335 1.31 -13.59 -8.70
C GLY A 335 2.53 -12.66 -8.78
N ALA A 336 2.60 -11.73 -9.72
CA ALA A 336 3.72 -10.80 -9.83
C ALA A 336 3.55 -9.58 -8.92
N TYR A 337 4.11 -9.69 -7.72
CA TYR A 337 4.30 -8.59 -6.77
C TYR A 337 5.43 -8.93 -5.83
N ASP A 338 6.07 -7.89 -5.31
CA ASP A 338 7.09 -8.00 -4.29
C ASP A 338 6.45 -8.28 -2.92
N MET A 339 6.93 -9.35 -2.27
CA MET A 339 6.56 -9.72 -0.91
C MET A 339 7.38 -8.99 0.17
N GLY A 340 8.34 -8.16 -0.24
CA GLY A 340 9.35 -7.59 0.63
C GLY A 340 10.63 -8.46 0.66
N PRO A 341 11.71 -7.93 1.24
CA PRO A 341 12.99 -8.62 1.30
C PRO A 341 13.00 -9.60 2.48
N PRO A 342 14.05 -10.43 2.64
CA PRO A 342 14.21 -11.25 3.83
C PRO A 342 14.13 -10.43 5.13
N ASP A 343 13.44 -10.93 6.15
CA ASP A 343 13.16 -10.22 7.41
C ASP A 343 14.42 -9.62 8.06
N ALA A 344 15.53 -10.37 8.05
CA ALA A 344 16.79 -9.92 8.62
C ALA A 344 17.36 -8.70 7.86
N PHE A 345 17.15 -8.63 6.55
CA PHE A 345 17.53 -7.48 5.73
C PHE A 345 16.59 -6.30 5.96
N LEU A 346 15.27 -6.52 5.99
CA LEU A 346 14.30 -5.47 6.28
C LEU A 346 14.55 -4.82 7.64
N LYS A 347 14.76 -5.64 8.67
CA LYS A 347 15.11 -5.18 10.02
C LYS A 347 16.40 -4.35 10.04
N LEU A 348 17.39 -4.71 9.21
CA LEU A 348 18.64 -3.96 9.09
C LEU A 348 18.40 -2.57 8.49
N ILE A 349 17.79 -2.52 7.30
CA ILE A 349 17.58 -1.25 6.60
C ILE A 349 16.63 -0.29 7.34
N MET A 350 15.80 -0.82 8.24
CA MET A 350 14.92 -0.03 9.11
C MET A 350 15.57 0.38 10.45
N GLY A 351 16.86 0.07 10.68
CA GLY A 351 17.55 0.48 11.91
C GLY A 351 17.25 -0.37 13.15
N GLY A 352 16.78 -1.60 12.96
CA GLY A 352 16.26 -2.47 14.02
C GLY A 352 17.29 -3.28 14.81
N TYR A 353 18.59 -3.15 14.50
CA TYR A 353 19.66 -3.83 15.25
C TYR A 353 20.38 -2.85 16.17
N THR A 354 20.66 -3.27 17.41
CA THR A 354 21.37 -2.43 18.40
C THR A 354 22.72 -1.96 17.84
N GLY A 355 22.99 -0.65 17.94
CA GLY A 355 24.19 -0.02 17.39
C GLY A 355 24.17 0.23 15.88
N LEU A 356 23.12 -0.19 15.18
CA LEU A 356 22.85 0.10 13.78
C LEU A 356 21.49 0.81 13.73
N GLN A 357 21.45 2.04 14.23
CA GLN A 357 20.31 2.96 14.09
C GLN A 357 20.65 4.00 13.02
N TRP A 358 19.65 4.49 12.30
CA TRP A 358 19.81 5.73 11.55
C TRP A 358 19.89 6.93 12.51
N PRO A 359 20.68 7.97 12.20
CA PRO A 359 20.70 9.18 13.02
C PRO A 359 19.38 9.96 12.87
N ASP A 360 19.19 10.96 13.72
CA ASP A 360 18.13 11.94 13.51
C ASP A 360 18.49 12.83 12.31
N PHE A 361 17.89 12.52 11.16
CA PHE A 361 18.10 13.26 9.93
C PHE A 361 17.65 14.72 10.01
N VAL A 362 16.69 15.08 10.87
CA VAL A 362 16.28 16.48 11.05
C VAL A 362 17.44 17.29 11.63
N SER A 363 18.15 16.72 12.62
CA SER A 363 19.38 17.33 13.17
C SER A 363 20.50 17.51 12.14
N LEU A 364 20.46 16.75 11.04
CA LEU A 364 21.41 16.84 9.93
C LEU A 364 20.95 17.78 8.80
N GLY A 365 19.87 18.55 9.02
CA GLY A 365 19.37 19.55 8.07
C GLY A 365 18.40 19.01 7.01
N VAL A 366 17.89 17.77 7.19
CA VAL A 366 16.93 17.19 6.26
C VAL A 366 15.56 17.82 6.47
N GLY A 367 15.04 18.46 5.42
CA GLY A 367 13.84 19.29 5.53
C GLY A 367 12.52 18.53 5.50
N ALA A 368 12.48 17.21 5.31
CA ALA A 368 11.22 16.46 5.29
C ALA A 368 10.76 16.12 6.72
N HIS A 369 9.47 16.24 7.00
CA HIS A 369 8.96 15.99 8.35
C HIS A 369 9.11 14.51 8.76
N PRO A 370 9.59 14.19 9.98
CA PRO A 370 9.89 12.81 10.39
C PRO A 370 8.64 11.92 10.48
N SER A 371 7.43 12.48 10.51
CA SER A 371 6.18 11.71 10.50
C SER A 371 5.96 10.90 9.21
N PHE A 372 6.66 11.23 8.11
CA PHE A 372 6.60 10.43 6.90
C PHE A 372 7.39 9.12 7.03
N GLY A 373 8.29 9.04 8.00
CA GLY A 373 9.28 7.98 8.12
C GLY A 373 10.45 8.14 7.16
N GLY A 374 11.19 7.04 6.97
CA GLY A 374 12.23 6.97 5.95
C GLY A 374 11.64 6.77 4.55
N MET A 375 12.32 7.31 3.54
CA MET A 375 12.06 6.91 2.15
C MET A 375 12.49 5.45 1.95
N PRO A 376 11.79 4.69 1.08
CA PRO A 376 12.14 3.29 0.84
C PRO A 376 13.56 3.11 0.32
N LEU A 377 14.39 2.40 1.10
CA LEU A 377 15.80 2.26 0.79
C LEU A 377 16.09 1.26 -0.34
N PHE A 378 15.20 0.31 -0.62
CA PHE A 378 15.52 -0.83 -1.49
C PHE A 378 14.47 -1.10 -2.60
N ARG A 379 14.92 -1.77 -3.67
CA ARG A 379 14.09 -2.48 -4.66
C ARG A 379 14.84 -3.71 -5.19
N GLY A 380 14.13 -4.77 -5.57
CA GLY A 380 14.70 -5.97 -6.18
C GLY A 380 14.88 -7.12 -5.17
N ARG A 381 15.94 -7.92 -5.33
CA ARG A 381 16.18 -9.17 -4.59
C ARG A 381 17.56 -9.16 -3.91
N PRO A 382 17.67 -8.66 -2.66
CA PRO A 382 18.97 -8.60 -1.97
C PRO A 382 19.63 -9.97 -1.79
N ASP A 383 18.86 -11.05 -1.72
CA ASP A 383 19.31 -12.43 -1.59
C ASP A 383 19.48 -13.18 -2.92
N LYS A 384 19.19 -12.54 -4.06
CA LYS A 384 19.38 -13.07 -5.42
C LYS A 384 19.89 -11.97 -6.36
N THR A 385 20.97 -11.33 -5.95
CA THR A 385 21.50 -10.14 -6.62
C THR A 385 22.61 -10.53 -7.58
N THR A 386 22.46 -10.33 -8.89
CA THR A 386 23.62 -10.30 -9.81
C THR A 386 24.23 -8.89 -9.81
N PHE A 387 23.39 -7.86 -9.94
CA PHE A 387 23.80 -6.45 -9.89
C PHE A 387 23.42 -5.79 -8.57
N LEU A 388 24.41 -5.49 -7.74
CA LEU A 388 24.23 -4.61 -6.57
C LEU A 388 24.32 -3.17 -7.04
N VAL A 389 23.24 -2.43 -6.92
CA VAL A 389 23.13 -1.05 -7.39
C VAL A 389 23.03 -0.13 -6.19
N VAL A 390 23.89 0.86 -6.11
CA VAL A 390 23.78 1.99 -5.19
C VAL A 390 23.41 3.21 -6.02
N ALA A 391 22.30 3.87 -5.71
CA ALA A 391 21.78 4.95 -6.53
C ALA A 391 21.41 6.19 -5.72
N ASP A 392 21.80 7.36 -6.22
CA ASP A 392 21.39 8.64 -5.66
C ASP A 392 19.88 8.82 -5.76
N PRO A 393 19.23 9.42 -4.75
CA PRO A 393 17.85 9.89 -4.85
C PRO A 393 17.60 10.68 -6.14
N GLN A 394 16.57 10.30 -6.89
CA GLN A 394 16.17 10.96 -8.14
C GLN A 394 14.80 11.61 -8.06
N SER A 395 13.88 11.01 -7.29
CA SER A 395 12.53 11.53 -7.11
C SER A 395 11.94 11.08 -5.78
N VAL A 396 10.79 11.70 -5.47
CA VAL A 396 9.95 11.40 -4.31
C VAL A 396 8.85 10.39 -4.64
N ASP A 397 8.87 9.78 -5.84
CA ASP A 397 7.95 8.70 -6.23
C ASP A 397 8.09 7.49 -5.31
N ASP A 398 9.29 7.27 -4.81
CA ASP A 398 9.59 6.17 -3.91
C ASP A 398 8.71 6.23 -2.65
N LEU A 399 8.36 7.43 -2.16
CA LEU A 399 7.48 7.61 -1.00
C LEU A 399 6.16 6.87 -1.13
N PHE A 400 5.57 6.88 -2.33
CA PHE A 400 4.29 6.22 -2.53
C PHE A 400 4.40 4.93 -3.31
N CYS A 401 5.47 4.67 -4.06
CA CYS A 401 5.79 3.34 -4.62
C CYS A 401 6.30 2.34 -3.57
N MET A 402 6.69 2.83 -2.39
CA MET A 402 7.22 2.04 -1.28
C MET A 402 8.52 1.28 -1.63
N ARG A 403 9.18 1.63 -2.73
CA ARG A 403 10.39 1.00 -3.26
C ARG A 403 11.32 2.04 -3.86
N ALA A 404 12.61 1.71 -3.85
CA ALA A 404 13.66 2.58 -4.37
C ALA A 404 13.58 2.75 -5.89
N LEU A 405 13.94 3.95 -6.33
CA LEU A 405 14.17 4.35 -7.71
C LEU A 405 12.99 4.03 -8.62
N CYS A 406 11.74 4.32 -8.23
CA CYS A 406 10.53 3.99 -9.00
C CYS A 406 10.08 5.12 -9.95
N GLY A 407 10.63 6.33 -9.81
CA GLY A 407 10.38 7.44 -10.71
C GLY A 407 11.00 7.26 -12.11
N ASN A 408 11.14 8.37 -12.85
CA ASN A 408 11.58 8.39 -14.23
C ASN A 408 12.95 7.73 -14.43
N SER A 409 13.94 8.07 -13.59
CA SER A 409 15.28 7.45 -13.69
C SER A 409 15.24 5.94 -13.47
N GLY A 410 14.31 5.46 -12.64
CA GLY A 410 14.05 4.04 -12.44
C GLY A 410 13.59 3.31 -13.67
N GLN A 411 12.66 3.93 -14.39
CA GLN A 411 12.07 3.38 -15.60
C GLN A 411 13.10 3.33 -16.74
N HIS A 412 13.96 4.34 -16.84
CA HIS A 412 15.14 4.27 -17.72
C HIS A 412 16.08 3.14 -17.28
N PHE A 413 16.34 3.02 -15.98
CA PHE A 413 17.24 2.00 -15.45
C PHE A 413 16.76 0.57 -15.75
N GLN A 414 15.46 0.33 -15.79
CA GLN A 414 14.94 -0.96 -16.24
C GLN A 414 15.31 -1.27 -17.70
N GLY A 415 15.27 -0.27 -18.59
CA GLY A 415 15.76 -0.44 -19.97
C GLY A 415 17.26 -0.72 -20.05
N PHE A 416 18.05 -0.07 -19.19
CA PHE A 416 19.48 -0.37 -19.06
C PHE A 416 19.73 -1.80 -18.58
N LEU A 417 18.99 -2.26 -17.56
CA LEU A 417 19.13 -3.62 -17.03
C LEU A 417 18.76 -4.67 -18.08
N GLU A 418 17.65 -4.46 -18.81
CA GLU A 418 17.24 -5.36 -19.89
C GLU A 418 18.29 -5.42 -21.01
N ALA A 419 18.87 -4.27 -21.40
CA ALA A 419 19.98 -4.22 -22.35
C ALA A 419 21.23 -4.97 -21.86
N ALA A 420 21.46 -5.01 -20.55
CA ALA A 420 22.52 -5.79 -19.91
C ALA A 420 22.14 -7.29 -19.70
N GLY A 421 20.95 -7.72 -20.12
CA GLY A 421 20.47 -9.09 -19.96
C GLY A 421 20.03 -9.45 -18.54
N ILE A 422 19.70 -8.46 -17.71
CA ILE A 422 19.21 -8.64 -16.34
C ILE A 422 17.75 -8.15 -16.27
N THR A 423 16.87 -8.95 -15.67
CA THR A 423 15.44 -8.62 -15.55
C THR A 423 14.96 -8.61 -14.11
N SER A 424 15.49 -9.47 -13.25
CA SER A 424 15.04 -9.58 -11.85
C SER A 424 16.17 -9.76 -10.83
N ARG A 425 17.38 -10.18 -11.25
CA ARG A 425 18.52 -10.44 -10.37
C ARG A 425 19.32 -9.17 -10.07
N TYR A 426 18.70 -8.21 -9.40
CA TYR A 426 19.37 -6.99 -8.93
C TYR A 426 18.88 -6.60 -7.54
N CYS A 427 19.68 -5.82 -6.81
CA CYS A 427 19.25 -5.11 -5.62
C CYS A 427 19.67 -3.65 -5.74
N ILE A 428 18.68 -2.75 -5.77
CA ILE A 428 18.89 -1.31 -5.79
C ILE A 428 18.78 -0.80 -4.36
N LEU A 429 19.78 -0.05 -3.94
CA LEU A 429 19.83 0.67 -2.66
C LEU A 429 19.91 2.16 -2.95
N ARG A 430 19.00 2.97 -2.38
CA ARG A 430 19.19 4.42 -2.38
C ARG A 430 20.40 4.78 -1.54
N SER A 431 21.18 5.78 -1.91
CA SER A 431 22.28 6.28 -1.06
C SER A 431 21.76 6.86 0.25
N LEU A 432 20.56 7.46 0.25
CA LEU A 432 19.94 8.03 1.44
C LEU A 432 18.49 7.52 1.65
N PRO A 433 18.11 7.10 2.88
CA PRO A 433 16.76 6.65 3.22
C PRO A 433 15.80 7.82 3.55
N ILE A 434 15.97 8.96 2.87
CA ILE A 434 15.24 10.21 3.13
C ILE A 434 14.89 10.92 1.83
N ASP A 435 14.02 11.93 1.94
CA ASP A 435 13.87 12.95 0.92
C ASP A 435 14.93 14.03 1.08
N ASP A 436 15.84 14.09 0.14
CA ASP A 436 16.90 15.08 0.04
C ASP A 436 16.55 16.21 -0.95
N THR A 437 15.29 16.27 -1.43
CA THR A 437 14.82 17.37 -2.27
C THR A 437 15.04 18.70 -1.55
N GLY A 438 15.74 19.61 -2.23
CA GLY A 438 16.05 20.94 -1.71
C GLY A 438 17.44 21.06 -1.07
N MET A 439 18.11 19.95 -0.81
CA MET A 439 19.49 19.98 -0.32
C MET A 439 20.46 20.19 -1.48
N SER A 440 21.52 20.97 -1.23
CA SER A 440 22.67 21.02 -2.12
C SER A 440 23.50 19.73 -2.05
N VAL A 441 24.29 19.44 -3.09
CA VAL A 441 25.19 18.27 -3.11
C VAL A 441 26.17 18.29 -1.92
N SER A 442 26.59 19.47 -1.46
CA SER A 442 27.47 19.62 -0.29
C SER A 442 26.76 19.20 1.00
N GLU A 443 25.51 19.59 1.19
CA GLU A 443 24.70 19.18 2.34
C GLU A 443 24.39 17.69 2.32
N GLN A 444 24.01 17.15 1.16
CA GLN A 444 23.84 15.71 0.97
C GLN A 444 25.10 14.94 1.34
N MET A 445 26.28 15.41 0.88
CA MET A 445 27.55 14.77 1.18
C MET A 445 27.92 14.83 2.67
N LYS A 446 27.50 15.87 3.41
CA LYS A 446 27.64 15.91 4.88
C LYS A 446 26.82 14.81 5.54
N VAL A 447 25.59 14.57 5.09
CA VAL A 447 24.75 13.47 5.58
C VAL A 447 25.38 12.12 5.25
N VAL A 448 25.81 11.92 4.00
CA VAL A 448 26.52 10.70 3.58
C VAL A 448 27.70 10.44 4.51
N ARG A 449 28.57 11.43 4.75
CA ARG A 449 29.79 11.28 5.57
C ARG A 449 29.55 11.17 7.07
N HIS A 450 28.30 11.30 7.53
CA HIS A 450 28.00 11.17 8.95
C HIS A 450 28.35 9.76 9.46
N PRO A 451 29.05 9.63 10.61
CA PRO A 451 29.54 8.33 11.09
C PRO A 451 28.46 7.25 11.22
N ASP A 452 27.28 7.60 11.74
CA ASP A 452 26.17 6.64 11.90
C ASP A 452 25.56 6.22 10.56
N VAL A 453 25.49 7.15 9.60
CA VAL A 453 25.02 6.84 8.23
C VAL A 453 25.99 5.87 7.58
N GLN A 454 27.29 6.13 7.65
CA GLN A 454 28.32 5.24 7.10
C GLN A 454 28.33 3.87 7.78
N LYS A 455 28.23 3.84 9.11
CA LYS A 455 28.15 2.59 9.88
C LYS A 455 26.97 1.73 9.43
N MET A 456 25.80 2.34 9.30
CA MET A 456 24.60 1.67 8.81
C MET A 456 24.77 1.19 7.37
N TYR A 457 25.17 2.08 6.47
CA TYR A 457 25.29 1.78 5.04
C TYR A 457 26.30 0.66 4.76
N ARG A 458 27.44 0.67 5.47
CA ARG A 458 28.43 -0.41 5.43
C ARG A 458 27.83 -1.75 5.84
N ALA A 459 27.01 -1.78 6.89
CA ALA A 459 26.34 -2.99 7.34
C ALA A 459 25.35 -3.51 6.28
N ILE A 460 24.62 -2.62 5.62
CA ILE A 460 23.67 -2.95 4.55
C ILE A 460 24.40 -3.56 3.35
N LEU A 461 25.45 -2.89 2.85
CA LEU A 461 26.25 -3.38 1.72
C LEU A 461 26.86 -4.75 2.04
N LYS A 462 27.45 -4.90 3.23
CA LYS A 462 27.97 -6.19 3.68
C LYS A 462 26.89 -7.26 3.70
N LYS A 463 25.69 -6.94 4.20
CA LYS A 463 24.59 -7.91 4.26
C LYS A 463 24.17 -8.42 2.89
N VAL A 464 24.14 -7.55 1.86
CA VAL A 464 23.86 -7.99 0.48
C VAL A 464 24.98 -8.87 -0.05
N LEU A 465 26.24 -8.47 0.14
CA LEU A 465 27.42 -9.23 -0.31
C LEU A 465 27.57 -10.58 0.40
N ASP A 466 27.14 -10.69 1.66
CA ASP A 466 27.15 -11.93 2.44
C ASP A 466 26.22 -13.02 1.86
N TYR A 467 25.26 -12.65 0.99
CA TYR A 467 24.48 -13.64 0.22
C TYR A 467 25.28 -14.28 -0.92
N LYS A 468 26.43 -13.71 -1.31
CA LYS A 468 27.41 -14.26 -2.27
C LYS A 468 26.91 -14.45 -3.71
N ASP A 469 25.81 -13.81 -4.09
CA ASP A 469 25.28 -13.85 -5.46
C ASP A 469 25.78 -12.70 -6.35
N ALA A 470 26.21 -11.58 -5.74
CA ALA A 470 26.58 -10.36 -6.47
C ALA A 470 27.80 -10.58 -7.36
N SER A 471 27.69 -10.16 -8.63
CA SER A 471 28.73 -10.27 -9.65
C SER A 471 29.27 -8.92 -10.10
N VAL A 472 28.45 -7.87 -10.05
CA VAL A 472 28.84 -6.51 -10.45
C VAL A 472 28.22 -5.50 -9.48
N VAL A 473 28.97 -4.43 -9.20
CA VAL A 473 28.48 -3.27 -8.45
C VAL A 473 28.26 -2.11 -9.41
N LEU A 474 27.06 -1.53 -9.39
CA LEU A 474 26.71 -0.36 -10.18
C LEU A 474 26.55 0.84 -9.23
N LEU A 475 27.29 1.92 -9.47
CA LEU A 475 27.21 3.14 -8.67
C LEU A 475 26.61 4.24 -9.53
N MET A 476 25.41 4.71 -9.16
CA MET A 476 24.66 5.72 -9.89
C MET A 476 24.65 7.04 -9.12
N GLY A 477 25.56 7.94 -9.49
CA GLY A 477 25.69 9.28 -8.92
C GLY A 477 26.77 9.42 -7.83
N PRO A 478 27.15 10.67 -7.50
CA PRO A 478 28.26 10.94 -6.60
C PRO A 478 28.05 10.52 -5.14
N LEU A 479 26.81 10.48 -4.61
CA LEU A 479 26.60 10.02 -3.23
C LEU A 479 26.79 8.50 -3.13
N ALA A 480 26.33 7.76 -4.14
CA ALA A 480 26.54 6.32 -4.28
C ALA A 480 28.03 5.96 -4.33
N GLU A 481 28.82 6.70 -5.13
CA GLU A 481 30.28 6.55 -5.16
C GLU A 481 30.91 6.80 -3.78
N ALA A 482 30.52 7.89 -3.11
CA ALA A 482 31.04 8.20 -1.78
C ALA A 482 30.70 7.12 -0.75
N HIS A 483 29.48 6.56 -0.76
CA HIS A 483 29.13 5.44 0.12
C HIS A 483 29.99 4.21 -0.12
N TRP A 484 30.21 3.88 -1.39
CA TRP A 484 31.03 2.72 -1.75
C TRP A 484 32.47 2.87 -1.25
N ASP A 485 33.09 4.02 -1.52
CA ASP A 485 34.48 4.30 -1.14
C ASP A 485 34.64 4.33 0.40
N LEU A 486 33.72 5.00 1.10
CA LEU A 486 33.76 5.12 2.56
C LEU A 486 33.42 3.81 3.28
N ALA A 487 32.62 2.93 2.64
CA ALA A 487 32.34 1.62 3.19
C ALA A 487 33.60 0.76 3.29
N GLY A 488 34.65 1.04 2.49
CA GLY A 488 35.94 0.34 2.56
C GLY A 488 35.78 -1.18 2.60
N ILE A 489 34.86 -1.71 1.79
CA ILE A 489 34.59 -3.15 1.70
C ILE A 489 35.60 -3.72 0.72
N ALA A 490 36.48 -4.60 1.19
CA ALA A 490 37.37 -5.34 0.32
C ALA A 490 36.55 -6.33 -0.51
N THR A 491 36.44 -6.08 -1.81
CA THR A 491 35.76 -6.96 -2.76
C THR A 491 36.50 -6.97 -4.08
N ALA A 492 36.48 -8.12 -4.77
CA ALA A 492 37.03 -8.27 -6.11
C ALA A 492 36.00 -7.97 -7.20
N LEU A 493 34.75 -7.62 -6.82
CA LEU A 493 33.69 -7.37 -7.78
C LEU A 493 34.02 -6.12 -8.63
N PRO A 494 33.82 -6.19 -9.96
CA PRO A 494 33.94 -5.02 -10.82
C PRO A 494 32.91 -3.96 -10.43
N VAL A 495 33.31 -2.69 -10.53
CA VAL A 495 32.51 -1.52 -10.17
C VAL A 495 32.33 -0.65 -11.41
N VAL A 496 31.11 -0.58 -11.92
CA VAL A 496 30.75 0.25 -13.07
C VAL A 496 30.01 1.49 -12.58
N ARG A 497 30.38 2.66 -13.13
CA ARG A 497 29.84 3.95 -12.70
C ARG A 497 28.86 4.52 -13.73
N LEU A 498 27.76 5.07 -13.22
CA LEU A 498 26.73 5.73 -13.99
C LEU A 498 26.48 7.12 -13.40
N LYS A 499 26.27 8.10 -14.26
CA LYS A 499 25.66 9.36 -13.83
C LYS A 499 24.17 9.16 -13.54
N ASN A 500 23.58 10.12 -12.85
CA ASN A 500 22.12 10.19 -12.77
C ASN A 500 21.56 10.45 -14.17
N HIS A 501 20.47 9.76 -14.55
CA HIS A 501 19.95 9.82 -15.92
C HIS A 501 19.61 11.26 -16.37
N SER A 502 19.10 12.08 -15.45
CA SER A 502 18.71 13.47 -15.69
C SER A 502 19.88 14.45 -15.79
N GLN A 503 21.10 14.04 -15.42
CA GLN A 503 22.28 14.90 -15.50
C GLN A 503 22.74 15.09 -16.95
N ARG A 504 23.51 16.17 -17.17
CA ARG A 504 24.16 16.42 -18.46
C ARG A 504 25.02 15.22 -18.87
N ASN A 505 24.81 14.75 -20.10
CA ASN A 505 25.43 13.55 -20.68
C ASN A 505 25.10 12.25 -19.90
N GLY A 506 23.97 12.19 -19.20
CA GLY A 506 23.51 11.01 -18.47
C GLY A 506 23.38 9.78 -19.38
N LEU A 507 22.67 9.91 -20.52
CA LEU A 507 22.53 8.82 -21.50
C LEU A 507 23.89 8.30 -22.01
N GLN A 508 24.81 9.20 -22.36
CA GLN A 508 26.14 8.81 -22.82
C GLN A 508 26.91 8.03 -21.74
N SER A 509 26.81 8.44 -20.47
CA SER A 509 27.40 7.71 -19.35
C SER A 509 26.83 6.30 -19.21
N TRP A 510 25.53 6.12 -19.45
CA TRP A 510 24.89 4.81 -19.39
C TRP A 510 25.28 3.91 -20.56
N GLN A 511 25.43 4.47 -21.76
CA GLN A 511 25.94 3.74 -22.91
C GLN A 511 27.39 3.27 -22.70
N GLN A 512 28.24 4.11 -22.08
CA GLN A 512 29.60 3.74 -21.70
C GLN A 512 29.61 2.63 -20.64
N ALA A 513 28.75 2.73 -19.63
CA ALA A 513 28.60 1.69 -18.62
C ALA A 513 28.15 0.34 -19.22
N LEU A 514 27.25 0.33 -20.22
CA LEU A 514 26.89 -0.90 -20.93
C LEU A 514 28.05 -1.48 -21.74
N ALA A 515 28.85 -0.62 -22.38
CA ALA A 515 30.04 -1.07 -23.10
C ALA A 515 31.07 -1.69 -22.14
N GLU A 516 31.23 -1.14 -20.94
CA GLU A 516 32.06 -1.74 -19.88
C GLU A 516 31.49 -3.09 -19.43
N LEU A 517 30.19 -3.16 -19.13
CA LEU A 517 29.50 -4.40 -18.77
C LEU A 517 29.65 -5.50 -19.84
N ALA A 518 29.67 -5.14 -21.12
CA ALA A 518 29.86 -6.09 -22.22
C ALA A 518 31.21 -6.83 -22.16
N THR A 519 32.20 -6.28 -21.45
CA THR A 519 33.51 -6.89 -21.25
C THR A 519 33.60 -7.80 -20.02
N LEU A 520 32.58 -7.78 -19.16
CA LEU A 520 32.56 -8.52 -17.90
C LEU A 520 31.80 -9.85 -18.03
N ASP A 521 32.30 -10.86 -17.32
CA ASP A 521 31.59 -12.12 -17.15
C ASP A 521 30.65 -12.03 -15.93
N TYR A 522 29.37 -12.22 -16.16
CA TYR A 522 28.34 -12.26 -15.12
C TYR A 522 27.12 -13.04 -15.62
N PRO A 523 26.35 -13.68 -14.71
CA PRO A 523 25.14 -14.41 -15.05
C PRO A 523 24.05 -13.50 -15.65
N LYS A 524 23.62 -13.80 -16.87
CA LYS A 524 22.53 -13.09 -17.56
C LYS A 524 21.25 -13.92 -17.50
N GLU A 525 20.11 -13.26 -17.33
CA GLU A 525 18.78 -13.89 -17.35
C GLU A 525 18.20 -13.97 -18.77
N THR A 526 18.62 -13.06 -19.65
CA THR A 526 18.21 -12.97 -21.05
C THR A 526 19.41 -12.65 -21.96
N GLN A 527 19.20 -12.68 -23.27
CA GLN A 527 20.23 -12.25 -24.23
C GLN A 527 20.46 -10.73 -24.11
N ALA A 528 21.66 -10.33 -23.67
CA ALA A 528 22.05 -8.94 -23.59
C ALA A 528 22.28 -8.32 -24.98
N SER A 529 21.75 -7.12 -25.21
CA SER A 529 22.01 -6.34 -26.43
C SER A 529 23.20 -5.40 -26.29
N PHE A 530 23.49 -4.96 -25.05
CA PHE A 530 24.43 -3.89 -24.72
C PHE A 530 24.19 -2.59 -25.51
N GLN A 531 22.96 -2.38 -25.97
CA GLN A 531 22.52 -1.20 -26.70
C GLN A 531 21.36 -0.55 -25.96
N TYR A 532 21.51 0.73 -25.63
CA TYR A 532 20.50 1.52 -24.93
C TYR A 532 20.43 2.93 -25.51
N ASP A 533 19.24 3.35 -25.90
CA ASP A 533 18.94 4.62 -26.55
C ASP A 533 18.26 5.64 -25.61
N GLY A 534 18.08 5.30 -24.34
CA GLY A 534 17.37 6.15 -23.39
C GLY A 534 15.88 5.87 -23.29
N HIS A 535 15.34 4.81 -23.89
CA HIS A 535 13.92 4.48 -23.70
C HIS A 535 13.58 4.14 -22.23
N ARG A 536 12.30 4.31 -21.88
CA ARG A 536 11.75 3.89 -20.59
C ARG A 536 11.15 2.49 -20.70
N ILE A 537 11.26 1.74 -19.61
CA ILE A 537 10.53 0.50 -19.38
C ILE A 537 9.81 0.62 -18.04
N GLN A 538 8.57 0.14 -17.97
CA GLN A 538 7.85 0.09 -16.70
C GLN A 538 8.61 -0.73 -15.65
N ILE A 539 8.54 -0.29 -14.39
CA ILE A 539 9.02 -1.07 -13.25
C ILE A 539 8.26 -2.41 -13.24
N PRO A 540 8.95 -3.56 -13.20
CA PRO A 540 8.31 -4.85 -13.19
C PRO A 540 7.37 -5.01 -12.00
N ARG A 541 6.28 -5.73 -12.23
CA ARG A 541 5.24 -5.96 -11.22
C ARG A 541 5.76 -6.66 -9.99
N TYR A 542 6.64 -7.64 -10.18
CA TYR A 542 7.30 -8.36 -9.08
C TYR A 542 8.23 -7.48 -8.24
N ASP A 543 8.46 -6.21 -8.59
CA ASP A 543 9.23 -5.26 -7.81
C ASP A 543 8.39 -4.25 -7.05
N LEU A 544 7.07 -4.26 -7.24
CA LEU A 544 6.12 -3.39 -6.55
C LEU A 544 5.29 -4.21 -5.56
N PRO A 545 4.91 -3.66 -4.40
CA PRO A 545 4.08 -4.39 -3.44
C PRO A 545 2.71 -4.78 -4.03
N TYR A 546 2.05 -5.76 -3.40
CA TYR A 546 0.69 -6.12 -3.80
C TYR A 546 -0.29 -4.93 -3.69
N GLY A 547 -1.16 -4.79 -4.70
CA GLY A 547 -2.16 -3.72 -4.79
C GLY A 547 -1.71 -2.51 -5.60
N PHE A 548 -0.40 -2.34 -5.79
CA PHE A 548 0.13 -1.25 -6.62
C PHE A 548 -0.37 -1.29 -8.04
N LEU A 549 -0.44 -0.16 -8.71
CA LEU A 549 -1.01 -0.05 -10.07
C LEU A 549 0.09 -0.08 -11.12
N ARG A 550 -0.20 -0.58 -12.32
CA ARG A 550 0.80 -0.61 -13.40
C ARG A 550 1.30 0.80 -13.70
N TRP A 551 0.41 1.79 -13.69
CA TRP A 551 0.79 3.16 -13.97
C TRP A 551 1.72 3.78 -12.90
N GLN A 552 1.71 3.28 -11.66
CA GLN A 552 2.59 3.75 -10.59
C GLN A 552 4.06 3.37 -10.84
N GLY A 553 4.32 2.32 -11.63
CA GLY A 553 5.65 1.93 -12.08
C GLY A 553 6.02 2.47 -13.46
N THR A 554 5.25 3.40 -14.05
CA THR A 554 5.52 3.94 -15.40
C THR A 554 5.27 5.46 -15.46
N SER A 555 5.24 6.02 -16.66
CA SER A 555 4.85 7.41 -16.94
C SER A 555 5.77 8.51 -16.39
N GLY A 556 7.01 8.19 -16.03
CA GLY A 556 7.96 9.12 -15.41
C GLY A 556 7.56 9.54 -13.99
N ASP A 557 8.15 10.62 -13.47
CA ASP A 557 7.89 11.07 -12.09
C ASP A 557 6.45 11.54 -11.89
N ARG A 558 5.73 10.88 -10.99
CA ARG A 558 4.32 11.10 -10.62
C ARG A 558 4.15 11.80 -9.29
N ALA A 559 5.20 11.85 -8.47
CA ALA A 559 5.14 12.49 -7.17
C ALA A 559 5.81 13.87 -7.18
N LYS A 560 5.28 14.78 -6.36
CA LYS A 560 5.84 16.12 -6.15
C LYS A 560 5.83 16.47 -4.68
N ARG A 561 6.89 17.13 -4.22
CA ARG A 561 6.91 17.85 -2.95
C ARG A 561 6.39 19.27 -3.18
N ALA A 562 5.62 19.80 -2.23
CA ALA A 562 5.12 21.16 -2.33
C ALA A 562 6.22 22.20 -2.05
N LYS A 563 6.07 23.40 -2.60
CA LYS A 563 6.84 24.59 -2.23
C LYS A 563 5.96 25.56 -1.48
N ARG A 564 6.56 26.32 -0.55
CA ARG A 564 5.90 27.45 0.10
C ARG A 564 5.98 28.69 -0.79
N GLU A 565 5.25 29.73 -0.44
CA GLU A 565 5.21 30.99 -1.19
C GLU A 565 6.59 31.65 -1.35
N ASP A 566 7.48 31.50 -0.36
CA ASP A 566 8.86 31.97 -0.41
C ASP A 566 9.77 31.17 -1.38
N GLY A 567 9.23 30.13 -2.00
CA GLY A 567 9.94 29.27 -2.95
C GLY A 567 10.70 28.11 -2.32
N GLU A 568 10.79 28.05 -0.99
CA GLU A 568 11.41 26.95 -0.27
C GLU A 568 10.55 25.69 -0.31
N TRP A 569 11.18 24.54 -0.11
CA TRP A 569 10.45 23.27 -0.08
C TRP A 569 9.68 23.12 1.22
N SER A 570 8.40 22.78 1.12
CA SER A 570 7.57 22.54 2.30
C SER A 570 7.99 21.24 2.98
N PRO A 571 8.16 21.21 4.31
CA PRO A 571 8.38 19.96 5.06
C PRO A 571 7.15 19.05 5.09
N TYR A 572 5.97 19.55 4.72
CA TYR A 572 4.70 18.94 5.15
C TYR A 572 3.85 18.30 4.07
N TYR A 573 4.11 18.54 2.80
CA TYR A 573 3.16 18.15 1.75
C TYR A 573 3.82 17.49 0.55
N TYR A 574 3.31 16.31 0.23
CA TYR A 574 3.60 15.58 -1.00
C TYR A 574 2.31 15.33 -1.75
N LYS A 575 2.39 15.21 -3.07
CA LYS A 575 1.24 14.91 -3.91
C LYS A 575 1.60 13.89 -4.97
N TRP A 576 0.72 12.92 -5.16
CA TRP A 576 0.81 11.88 -6.17
C TRP A 576 -0.23 12.10 -7.25
N TYR A 577 0.18 12.00 -8.51
CA TYR A 577 -0.71 12.23 -9.66
C TYR A 577 -0.88 10.95 -10.47
N ALA A 578 -2.14 10.57 -10.74
CA ALA A 578 -2.45 9.69 -11.85
C ALA A 578 -2.06 10.39 -13.17
N PRO A 579 -1.42 9.69 -14.13
CA PRO A 579 -1.04 10.31 -15.39
C PRO A 579 -2.29 10.61 -16.24
N ASP A 580 -2.21 11.64 -17.08
CA ASP A 580 -3.34 12.16 -17.86
C ASP A 580 -3.97 11.11 -18.77
N TRP A 581 -3.15 10.27 -19.39
CA TRP A 581 -3.64 9.21 -20.28
C TRP A 581 -4.40 8.13 -19.51
N VAL A 582 -4.02 7.85 -18.25
CA VAL A 582 -4.81 6.98 -17.37
C VAL A 582 -6.07 7.70 -16.96
N PHE A 583 -5.99 8.94 -16.48
CA PHE A 583 -7.16 9.70 -16.03
C PHE A 583 -8.23 9.84 -17.12
N LYS A 584 -7.82 9.93 -18.39
CA LYS A 584 -8.71 10.02 -19.57
C LYS A 584 -9.06 8.65 -20.18
N ASN A 585 -8.55 7.56 -19.62
CA ASN A 585 -8.77 6.20 -20.13
C ASN A 585 -10.26 5.85 -20.01
N LYS A 586 -10.87 5.30 -21.07
CA LYS A 586 -12.26 4.85 -21.03
C LYS A 586 -12.38 3.48 -20.34
N PRO A 587 -13.52 3.14 -19.73
CA PRO A 587 -13.68 1.78 -19.20
C PRO A 587 -13.54 0.74 -20.32
N ARG A 588 -13.05 -0.44 -19.94
CA ARG A 588 -13.02 -1.60 -20.85
C ARG A 588 -14.46 -1.98 -21.25
N PRO A 589 -14.68 -2.67 -22.38
CA PRO A 589 -16.00 -3.20 -22.70
C PRO A 589 -16.53 -4.13 -21.60
N LEU A 590 -17.86 -4.18 -21.46
CA LEU A 590 -18.52 -5.15 -20.59
C LEU A 590 -18.27 -6.57 -21.11
N SER A 591 -18.05 -7.50 -20.18
CA SER A 591 -18.05 -8.94 -20.45
C SER A 591 -19.47 -9.46 -20.70
N SER A 592 -19.59 -10.67 -21.23
CA SER A 592 -20.89 -11.32 -21.45
C SER A 592 -21.71 -11.45 -20.17
N GLU A 593 -21.07 -11.79 -19.05
CA GLU A 593 -21.74 -11.89 -17.74
C GLU A 593 -22.26 -10.52 -17.26
N GLU A 594 -21.47 -9.46 -17.43
CA GLU A 594 -21.87 -8.11 -17.06
C GLU A 594 -23.04 -7.60 -17.92
N ILE A 595 -23.05 -7.92 -19.22
CA ILE A 595 -24.16 -7.61 -20.13
C ILE A 595 -25.42 -8.38 -19.71
N GLU A 596 -25.30 -9.67 -19.43
CA GLU A 596 -26.43 -10.50 -19.02
C GLU A 596 -27.07 -9.97 -17.74
N PHE A 597 -26.26 -9.62 -16.73
CA PHE A 597 -26.75 -8.99 -15.51
C PHE A 597 -27.50 -7.69 -15.79
N LEU A 598 -26.95 -6.78 -16.61
CA LEU A 598 -27.59 -5.51 -16.92
C LEU A 598 -28.92 -5.69 -17.67
N ASN A 599 -29.03 -6.70 -18.54
CA ASN A 599 -30.28 -7.01 -19.25
C ASN A 599 -31.39 -7.54 -18.34
N GLN A 600 -31.05 -8.05 -17.15
CA GLN A 600 -32.01 -8.52 -16.15
C GLN A 600 -32.54 -7.39 -15.25
N LEU A 601 -31.91 -6.21 -15.27
CA LEU A 601 -32.34 -5.07 -14.47
C LEU A 601 -33.46 -4.32 -15.19
N GLU A 602 -34.52 -3.96 -14.45
CA GLU A 602 -35.45 -2.92 -14.90
C GLU A 602 -34.66 -1.61 -15.08
N GLN A 603 -34.78 -0.99 -16.27
CA GLN A 603 -33.97 0.19 -16.66
C GLN A 603 -34.25 1.45 -15.82
#